data_AF-A0A8J3K9Z1-F1
#
_entry.id   AF-A0A8J3K9Z1-F1
#
_cell.length_a   1.000
_cell.length_b   1.000
_cell.length_c   1.000
_cell.angle_alpha   90.00
_cell.angle_beta   90.00
_cell.angle_gamma   90.00
#
_symmetry.space_group_name_H-M   'P 1'
#
loop_
_entity.id
_entity.type
_entity.pdbx_description
1 polymer ?
#
loop_
_entity_poly.entity_id
_entity_poly.type
_entity_poly.pdbx_seq_one_letter_code
_entity_poly.pdbx_strand_id
1 'polypeptide(L)'
;MPARCARTGDRGSDGPGPPHRPLPSHVAPGNDGPALRARLPETARAELAGLRIAVIHETGPAVGRERRCAILFPDSDVLFFGHSHIPWDTTAPSGLRLLNPGSPTDRRRQPYATFLTAEIKGGGLSAVEVHRVGG
;
A
#
# COMPACT_ATOMS: atom_id res chain seq x y z
N MET A 1 -7.47 -15.96 -11.82
CA MET A 1 -7.46 -14.62 -12.43
C MET A 1 -6.85 -13.66 -11.42
N PRO A 2 -5.65 -13.09 -11.64
CA PRO A 2 -5.03 -12.17 -10.68
C PRO A 2 -5.74 -10.82 -10.68
N ALA A 3 -6.14 -10.34 -9.50
CA ALA A 3 -6.64 -8.97 -9.32
C ALA A 3 -5.44 -8.00 -9.34
N ARG A 4 -5.32 -7.18 -10.39
CA ARG A 4 -4.34 -6.08 -10.45
C ARG A 4 -4.94 -4.85 -9.76
N CYS A 5 -4.33 -4.38 -8.67
CA CYS A 5 -4.72 -3.13 -8.01
C CYS A 5 -4.16 -1.91 -8.76
N ALA A 6 -4.92 -0.82 -8.72
CA ALA A 6 -4.92 0.27 -9.71
C ALA A 6 -3.76 1.27 -9.63
N ARG A 7 -3.46 1.84 -10.79
CA ARG A 7 -2.56 2.96 -11.09
C ARG A 7 -3.18 4.28 -10.61
N THR A 8 -2.46 5.07 -9.81
CA THR A 8 -2.77 6.49 -9.56
C THR A 8 -2.39 7.32 -10.81
N GLY A 9 -3.28 8.20 -11.22
CA GLY A 9 -3.43 8.62 -12.62
C GLY A 9 -2.40 9.56 -13.22
N ASP A 10 -2.38 9.56 -14.55
CA ASP A 10 -2.30 10.74 -15.41
C ASP A 10 -3.07 10.44 -16.72
N ARG A 11 -3.75 11.45 -17.29
CA ARG A 11 -4.57 11.39 -18.50
C ARG A 11 -3.68 11.49 -19.75
N GLY A 12 -3.96 10.67 -20.76
CA GLY A 12 -3.43 10.88 -22.12
C GLY A 12 -3.69 9.74 -23.11
N SER A 13 -4.69 9.94 -23.98
CA SER A 13 -4.95 9.37 -25.33
C SER A 13 -5.23 7.86 -25.54
N ASP A 14 -6.54 7.58 -25.68
CA ASP A 14 -7.29 6.81 -26.69
C ASP A 14 -6.90 5.39 -27.20
N GLY A 15 -7.78 4.44 -26.88
CA GLY A 15 -8.07 3.20 -27.60
C GLY A 15 -9.19 2.39 -26.90
N PRO A 16 -10.23 1.88 -27.60
CA PRO A 16 -11.41 1.33 -26.93
C PRO A 16 -11.17 -0.13 -26.52
N GLY A 17 -10.76 -0.33 -25.26
CA GLY A 17 -10.88 -1.61 -24.56
C GLY A 17 -12.29 -1.79 -23.98
N PRO A 18 -12.76 -3.04 -23.77
CA PRO A 18 -14.10 -3.30 -23.27
C PRO A 18 -14.31 -2.68 -21.87
N PRO A 19 -15.56 -2.31 -21.50
CA PRO A 19 -15.83 -1.60 -20.26
C PRO A 19 -15.62 -2.52 -19.04
N HIS A 20 -14.41 -2.55 -18.51
CA HIS A 20 -14.16 -3.02 -17.16
C HIS A 20 -14.72 -1.97 -16.21
N ARG A 21 -15.87 -2.28 -15.58
CA ARG A 21 -16.42 -1.52 -14.48
C ARG A 21 -15.32 -1.31 -13.43
N PRO A 22 -14.88 -0.07 -13.15
CA PRO A 22 -13.84 0.16 -12.16
C PRO A 22 -14.35 -0.27 -10.78
N LEU A 23 -13.56 -1.08 -10.08
CA LEU A 23 -13.74 -1.30 -8.66
C LEU A 23 -13.52 0.04 -7.93
N PRO A 24 -14.24 0.31 -6.82
CA PRO A 24 -14.08 1.55 -6.09
C PRO A 24 -12.61 1.74 -5.69
N SER A 25 -12.01 2.82 -6.18
CA SER A 25 -10.66 3.24 -5.82
C SER A 25 -10.67 3.72 -4.38
N HIS A 26 -10.30 2.85 -3.45
CA HIS A 26 -9.98 3.25 -2.08
C HIS A 26 -8.62 3.96 -2.11
N VAL A 27 -8.65 5.28 -2.21
CA VAL A 27 -7.46 6.12 -2.05
C VAL A 27 -7.11 6.12 -0.57
N ALA A 28 -6.00 5.49 -0.20
CA ALA A 28 -5.40 5.72 1.09
C ALA A 28 -4.62 7.05 1.07
N PRO A 29 -4.70 7.87 2.14
CA PRO A 29 -4.03 9.17 2.17
C PRO A 29 -2.51 8.99 2.19
N GLY A 30 -1.87 9.34 1.08
CA GLY A 30 -0.42 9.25 0.88
C GLY A 30 0.18 10.64 0.87
N ASN A 31 0.72 11.08 2.02
CA ASN A 31 1.41 12.37 2.19
C ASN A 31 0.58 13.62 1.84
N ASP A 32 -0.70 13.57 2.16
CA ASP A 32 -1.62 14.67 1.92
C ASP A 32 -1.45 15.80 2.96
N GLY A 33 -1.59 17.05 2.50
CA GLY A 33 -1.56 18.24 3.36
C GLY A 33 -2.72 18.28 4.37
N PRO A 34 -2.67 19.19 5.37
CA PRO A 34 -3.61 19.22 6.50
C PRO A 34 -5.09 19.21 6.10
N ALA A 35 -5.42 19.89 4.99
CA ALA A 35 -6.79 20.01 4.47
C ALA A 35 -7.37 18.69 3.95
N LEU A 36 -6.53 17.74 3.53
CA LEU A 36 -6.95 16.45 2.99
C LEU A 36 -6.87 15.34 4.07
N ARG A 37 -5.96 15.47 5.05
CA ARG A 37 -5.99 14.68 6.30
C ARG A 37 -7.26 14.90 7.13
N ALA A 38 -7.80 16.13 7.11
CA ALA A 38 -9.05 16.44 7.79
C ALA A 38 -10.30 15.81 7.14
N ARG A 39 -10.18 15.31 5.90
CA ARG A 39 -11.31 14.81 5.09
C ARG A 39 -11.24 13.31 4.80
N LEU A 40 -10.11 12.68 5.06
CA LEU A 40 -9.90 11.24 4.86
C LEU A 40 -9.64 10.58 6.20
N PRO A 41 -10.18 9.37 6.45
CA PRO A 41 -9.86 8.62 7.65
C PRO A 41 -8.34 8.34 7.70
N GLU A 42 -7.73 8.50 8.87
CA GLU A 42 -6.30 8.26 9.10
C GLU A 42 -5.88 6.82 8.77
N THR A 43 -6.84 5.91 8.75
CA THR A 43 -6.69 4.51 8.38
C THR A 43 -7.76 4.14 7.35
N ALA A 44 -7.34 3.55 6.23
CA ALA A 44 -8.24 2.85 5.31
C ALA A 44 -8.18 1.35 5.57
N ARG A 45 -9.33 0.65 5.51
CA ARG A 45 -9.41 -0.80 5.67
C ARG A 45 -10.20 -1.42 4.53
N ALA A 46 -9.80 -2.61 4.11
CA ALA A 46 -10.48 -3.39 3.08
C ALA A 46 -10.27 -4.89 3.33
N GLU A 47 -11.20 -5.72 2.86
CA GLU A 47 -10.98 -7.16 2.76
C GLU A 47 -10.85 -7.53 1.28
N LEU A 48 -9.75 -8.17 0.90
CA LEU A 48 -9.50 -8.60 -0.47
C LEU A 48 -9.21 -10.09 -0.49
N ALA A 49 -10.11 -10.88 -1.10
CA ALA A 49 -9.99 -12.32 -1.22
C ALA A 49 -9.67 -13.03 0.12
N GLY A 50 -10.30 -12.58 1.21
CA GLY A 50 -10.15 -13.12 2.56
C GLY A 50 -9.02 -12.52 3.40
N LEU A 51 -8.21 -11.61 2.84
CA LEU A 51 -7.18 -10.88 3.60
C LEU A 51 -7.72 -9.55 4.12
N ARG A 52 -7.55 -9.32 5.42
CA ARG A 52 -7.86 -8.06 6.09
C ARG A 52 -6.67 -7.12 5.92
N ILE A 53 -6.88 -6.07 5.13
CA ILE A 53 -5.85 -5.11 4.77
C ILE A 53 -6.15 -3.79 5.45
N ALA A 54 -5.12 -3.20 6.07
CA ALA A 54 -5.14 -1.82 6.55
C ALA A 54 -4.11 -0.98 5.80
N VAL A 55 -4.39 0.31 5.62
CA VAL A 55 -3.46 1.28 5.04
C VAL A 55 -3.40 2.52 5.93
N ILE A 56 -2.19 2.93 6.29
CA ILE A 56 -1.95 4.07 7.17
C ILE A 56 -0.82 4.97 6.68
N HIS A 57 -0.79 6.19 7.21
CA HIS A 57 0.40 7.04 7.17
C HIS A 57 1.19 6.90 8.49
N GLU A 58 2.17 5.99 8.55
CA GLU A 58 2.97 5.74 9.76
C GLU A 58 4.16 6.70 9.87
N THR A 59 4.16 7.57 10.88
CA THR A 59 5.21 8.59 11.09
C THR A 59 6.11 8.32 12.29
N GLY A 60 5.96 7.17 12.94
CA GLY A 60 6.76 6.78 14.09
C GLY A 60 8.16 6.25 13.71
N PRO A 61 9.00 5.99 14.71
CA PRO A 61 10.36 5.50 14.50
C PRO A 61 10.36 4.10 13.88
N ALA A 62 11.34 3.79 13.03
CA ALA A 62 11.46 2.44 12.45
C ALA A 62 11.68 1.35 13.52
N VAL A 63 12.45 1.65 14.56
CA VAL A 63 12.70 0.71 15.66
C VAL A 63 11.39 0.41 16.39
N GLY A 64 11.08 -0.89 16.53
CA GLY A 64 9.89 -1.37 17.21
C GLY A 64 8.58 -1.14 16.47
N ARG A 65 8.64 -0.73 15.19
CA ARG A 65 7.45 -0.49 14.35
C ARG A 65 6.57 -1.73 14.27
N GLU A 66 7.13 -2.90 13.99
CA GLU A 66 6.40 -4.16 13.87
C GLU A 66 5.55 -4.43 15.11
N ARG A 67 6.15 -4.28 16.29
CA ARG A 67 5.45 -4.50 17.57
C ARG A 67 4.33 -3.48 17.79
N ARG A 68 4.57 -2.19 17.53
CA ARG A 68 3.53 -1.16 17.70
C ARG A 68 2.39 -1.35 16.72
N CYS A 69 2.70 -1.60 15.44
CA CYS A 69 1.69 -1.87 14.43
C CYS A 69 0.89 -3.15 14.73
N ALA A 70 1.53 -4.21 15.20
CA ALA A 70 0.83 -5.43 15.62
C ALA A 70 -0.17 -5.18 16.78
N ILE A 71 0.16 -4.28 17.71
CA ILE A 71 -0.75 -3.89 18.80
C ILE A 71 -1.92 -3.03 18.29
N LEU A 72 -1.66 -2.12 17.35
CA LEU A 72 -2.68 -1.21 16.81
C LEU A 72 -3.59 -1.88 15.77
N PHE A 73 -3.10 -2.90 15.08
CA PHE A 73 -3.79 -3.62 14.02
C PHE A 73 -3.82 -5.13 14.31
N PRO A 74 -4.37 -5.56 15.46
CA PRO A 74 -4.36 -6.97 15.86
C PRO A 74 -5.25 -7.84 14.97
N ASP A 75 -6.14 -7.21 14.20
CA ASP A 75 -7.12 -7.83 13.32
C ASP A 75 -6.80 -7.68 11.83
N SER A 76 -5.62 -7.17 11.47
CA SER A 76 -5.18 -7.05 10.08
C SER A 76 -4.15 -8.11 9.75
N ASP A 77 -4.20 -8.64 8.54
CA ASP A 77 -3.25 -9.60 8.02
C ASP A 77 -2.10 -8.89 7.28
N VAL A 78 -2.42 -7.77 6.61
CA VAL A 78 -1.47 -6.92 5.89
C VAL A 78 -1.69 -5.45 6.25
N LEU A 79 -0.61 -4.75 6.57
CA LEU A 79 -0.59 -3.32 6.82
C LEU A 79 0.30 -2.62 5.79
N PHE A 80 -0.31 -1.85 4.90
CA PHE A 80 0.44 -0.92 4.05
C PHE A 80 0.70 0.38 4.80
N PHE A 81 1.92 0.88 4.75
CA PHE A 81 2.27 2.16 5.35
C PHE A 81 3.19 2.99 4.44
N GLY A 82 3.13 4.31 4.61
CA GLY A 82 3.92 5.27 3.83
C GLY A 82 4.92 6.07 4.66
N HIS A 83 5.03 7.37 4.35
CA HIS A 83 5.88 8.38 5.00
C HIS A 83 7.39 8.30 4.73
N SER A 84 8.04 7.15 4.87
CA SER A 84 9.51 7.06 4.76
C SER A 84 10.01 7.14 3.31
N HIS A 85 9.18 6.67 2.35
CA HIS A 85 9.51 6.42 0.94
C HIS A 85 10.60 5.34 0.75
N ILE A 86 10.86 4.55 1.79
CA ILE A 86 11.81 3.44 1.77
C ILE A 86 11.01 2.15 1.60
N PRO A 87 11.24 1.35 0.53
CA PRO A 87 10.63 0.04 0.39
C PRO A 87 10.84 -0.80 1.65
N TRP A 88 9.78 -1.45 2.12
CA TRP A 88 9.79 -2.22 3.36
C TRP A 88 8.91 -3.46 3.22
N ASP A 89 9.40 -4.58 3.72
CA ASP A 89 8.65 -5.84 3.81
C ASP A 89 9.15 -6.61 5.03
N THR A 90 8.38 -6.59 6.13
CA THR A 90 8.67 -7.38 7.32
C THR A 90 7.40 -8.02 7.87
N THR A 91 7.56 -9.04 8.71
CA THR A 91 6.45 -9.70 9.39
C THR A 91 6.65 -9.57 10.90
N ALA A 92 5.63 -9.05 11.59
CA ALA A 92 5.64 -8.96 13.05
C ALA A 92 5.47 -10.36 13.69
N PRO A 93 5.86 -10.56 14.96
CA PRO A 93 5.67 -11.83 15.66
C PRO A 93 4.21 -12.32 15.73
N SER A 94 3.23 -11.42 15.61
CA SER A 94 1.80 -11.78 15.54
C SER A 94 1.37 -12.36 14.19
N GLY A 95 2.23 -12.32 13.17
CA GLY A 95 1.91 -12.71 11.79
C GLY A 95 1.48 -11.56 10.88
N LEU A 96 1.26 -10.35 11.42
CA LEU A 96 0.94 -9.16 10.61
C LEU A 96 2.11 -8.83 9.67
N ARG A 97 1.85 -8.74 8.36
CA ARG A 97 2.84 -8.32 7.36
C ARG A 97 2.78 -6.81 7.12
N LEU A 98 3.91 -6.14 7.25
CA LEU A 98 4.06 -4.69 7.09
C LEU A 98 4.75 -4.39 5.77
N LEU A 99 4.07 -3.64 4.90
CA LEU A 99 4.56 -3.31 3.56
C LEU A 99 4.64 -1.79 3.37
N ASN A 100 5.79 -1.31 2.89
CA ASN A 100 5.93 0.05 2.36
C ASN A 100 6.32 -0.04 0.88
N PRO A 101 5.52 0.49 -0.05
CA PRO A 101 5.81 0.40 -1.48
C PRO A 101 6.98 1.29 -1.91
N GLY A 102 7.47 2.17 -1.03
CA GLY A 102 8.35 3.28 -1.40
C GLY A 102 7.54 4.44 -1.98
N SER A 103 8.05 5.06 -3.03
CA SER A 103 7.34 6.14 -3.71
C SER A 103 7.68 6.17 -5.20
N PRO A 104 6.68 6.19 -6.10
CA PRO A 104 6.89 6.17 -7.54
C PRO A 104 7.23 7.55 -8.11
N THR A 105 7.00 8.62 -7.34
CA THR A 105 7.13 10.02 -7.81
C THR A 105 8.08 10.87 -6.97
N ASP A 106 8.35 10.48 -5.72
CA ASP A 106 9.30 11.16 -4.84
C ASP A 106 10.20 10.13 -4.15
N ARG A 107 11.40 9.86 -4.69
CA ARG A 107 12.31 8.89 -4.07
C ARG A 107 12.97 9.39 -2.78
N ARG A 108 12.85 10.68 -2.45
CA ARG A 108 13.67 11.34 -1.42
C ARG A 108 15.17 11.01 -1.57
N ARG A 109 15.73 10.28 -0.61
CA ARG A 109 17.13 9.83 -0.59
C ARG A 109 17.34 8.43 -1.17
N GLN A 110 16.29 7.73 -1.58
CA GLN A 110 16.42 6.41 -2.20
C GLN A 110 17.09 6.51 -3.57
N PRO A 111 17.79 5.44 -4.01
CA PRO A 111 18.46 5.42 -5.30
C PRO A 111 17.47 5.36 -6.48
N TYR A 112 16.27 4.79 -6.27
CA TYR A 112 15.26 4.60 -7.32
C TYR A 112 13.86 4.97 -6.80
N ALA A 113 13.00 5.48 -7.68
CA ALA A 113 11.57 5.54 -7.45
C ALA A 113 10.98 4.13 -7.54
N THR A 114 10.03 3.80 -6.68
CA THR A 114 9.54 2.43 -6.49
C THR A 114 8.03 2.36 -6.29
N PHE A 115 7.47 1.22 -6.66
CA PHE A 115 6.14 0.78 -6.24
C PHE A 115 6.18 -0.72 -5.93
N LEU A 116 5.12 -1.26 -5.35
CA LEU A 116 5.05 -2.67 -4.97
C LEU A 116 3.80 -3.32 -5.58
N THR A 117 3.94 -4.56 -6.03
CA THR A 117 2.83 -5.44 -6.37
C THR A 117 2.74 -6.59 -5.37
N ALA A 118 1.51 -6.96 -5.00
CA ALA A 118 1.25 -8.07 -4.11
C ALA A 118 0.17 -8.98 -4.74
N GLU A 119 0.44 -10.28 -4.78
CA GLU A 119 -0.51 -11.28 -5.25
C GLU A 119 -1.19 -11.99 -4.08
N ILE A 120 -2.50 -12.18 -4.19
CA ILE A 120 -3.31 -12.90 -3.20
C ILE A 120 -3.77 -14.22 -3.78
N LYS A 121 -3.45 -15.33 -3.10
CA LYS A 121 -3.90 -16.67 -3.45
C LYS A 121 -4.21 -17.48 -2.20
N GLY A 122 -5.36 -18.12 -2.17
CA GLY A 122 -5.76 -19.00 -1.05
C GLY A 122 -5.89 -18.28 0.30
N GLY A 123 -6.32 -17.00 0.30
CA GLY A 123 -6.46 -16.21 1.53
C GLY A 123 -5.15 -15.68 2.11
N GLY A 124 -4.04 -15.74 1.35
CA GLY A 124 -2.73 -15.26 1.78
C GLY A 124 -1.98 -14.53 0.67
N LEU A 125 -0.95 -13.77 1.05
CA LEU A 125 0.01 -13.18 0.11
C LEU A 125 0.90 -14.28 -0.48
N SER A 126 0.82 -14.51 -1.78
CA SER A 126 1.63 -15.50 -2.48
C SER A 126 2.91 -14.93 -3.09
N ALA A 127 2.90 -13.65 -3.46
CA ALA A 127 4.07 -12.95 -3.97
C ALA A 127 4.01 -11.47 -3.57
N VAL A 128 5.17 -10.89 -3.29
CA VAL A 128 5.35 -9.46 -3.02
C VAL A 128 6.61 -9.03 -3.74
N GLU A 129 6.50 -8.06 -4.64
CA GLU A 129 7.60 -7.60 -5.48
C GLU A 129 7.69 -6.07 -5.48
N VAL A 130 8.89 -5.55 -5.29
CA VAL A 130 9.19 -4.12 -5.40
C VAL A 130 9.75 -3.85 -6.80
N HIS A 131 9.08 -2.95 -7.52
CA HIS A 131 9.43 -2.53 -8.86
C HIS A 131 10.10 -1.16 -8.84
N ARG A 132 11.08 -0.97 -9.73
CA ARG A 132 11.68 0.35 -9.97
C ARG A 132 10.93 1.03 -11.10
N VAL A 133 10.69 2.33 -10.96
CA VAL A 133 10.09 3.13 -12.03
C VAL A 133 11.18 3.51 -13.03
N GLY A 134 10.94 3.25 -14.32
CA GLY A 134 11.87 3.58 -15.41
C GLY A 134 13.03 2.60 -15.60
N GLY A 135 12.95 1.41 -14.99
CA GLY A 135 13.85 0.28 -15.25
C GLY A 135 13.24 -0.76 -16.18
#